data_AF-A0A2I9DWZ1-F1
#
_entry.id   AF-A0A2I9DWZ1-F1
#
_cell.length_a   1.000
_cell.length_b   1.000
_cell.length_c   1.000
_cell.angle_alpha   90.00
_cell.angle_beta   90.00
_cell.angle_gamma   90.00
#
_symmetry.space_group_name_H-M   'P 1'
#
loop_
_entity.id
_entity.type
_entity.pdbx_description
1 polymer ?
#
loop_
_entity_poly.entity_id
_entity_poly.type
_entity_poly.pdbx_seq_one_letter_code
_entity_poly.pdbx_strand_id
1 'polypeptide(L)'
;MIYKIKKKIAFAIRLINEGNLKNVWKAFVRRIKSEEVAYGFKRDLDVRFAKPKTLLKINVRVYQSGDEHFFKDRKNDGLINDFKTCYIGVTGEGIPCSHLWLIDASQNEKLKKAWGNTFPTLGKDELLVENVYTVPKYRGLGVFPTFLDQIVEKGMALGAKSIISFGEASNVNMSRSFTYAGFQPYVVRRKKWFLFCKSVKFEKLTEEEMKAFNKYTAAYRAKPLSV
;
A
#
# COMPACT_ATOMS: atom_id res chain seq x y z
N MET A 1 9.54 22.85 -10.92
CA MET A 1 8.55 23.15 -9.86
C MET A 1 7.50 24.17 -10.32
N ILE A 2 7.93 25.29 -10.93
CA ILE A 2 7.08 26.38 -11.46
C ILE A 2 6.03 25.90 -12.49
N TYR A 3 6.38 24.96 -13.37
CA TYR A 3 5.46 24.43 -14.39
C TYR A 3 4.23 23.71 -13.80
N LYS A 4 4.42 22.91 -12.74
CA LYS A 4 3.30 22.22 -12.05
C LYS A 4 2.39 23.21 -11.32
N ILE A 5 2.93 24.34 -10.86
CA ILE A 5 2.17 25.41 -10.20
C ILE A 5 1.32 26.16 -11.24
N LYS A 6 1.90 26.55 -12.38
CA LYS A 6 1.17 27.22 -13.48
C LYS A 6 0.00 26.37 -14.00
N LYS A 7 0.20 25.05 -14.18
CA LYS A 7 -0.87 24.13 -14.63
C LYS A 7 -2.03 24.05 -13.62
N LYS A 8 -1.73 24.09 -12.32
CA LYS A 8 -2.73 24.07 -11.25
C LYS A 8 -3.50 25.39 -11.15
N ILE A 9 -2.82 26.53 -11.34
CA ILE A 9 -3.45 27.85 -11.38
C ILE A 9 -4.38 27.97 -12.60
N ALA A 10 -3.91 27.57 -13.78
CA ALA A 10 -4.74 27.56 -15.00
C ALA A 10 -5.99 26.66 -14.85
N PHE A 11 -5.85 25.50 -14.21
CA PHE A 11 -6.97 24.60 -13.93
C PHE A 11 -7.97 25.20 -12.92
N ALA A 12 -7.49 25.90 -11.89
CA ALA A 12 -8.34 26.59 -10.93
C ALA A 12 -9.12 27.75 -11.58
N ILE A 13 -8.47 28.55 -12.43
CA ILE A 13 -9.11 29.64 -13.18
C ILE A 13 -10.18 29.08 -14.13
N ARG A 14 -9.88 27.97 -14.82
CA ARG A 14 -10.85 27.32 -15.72
C ARG A 14 -12.10 26.86 -14.99
N LEU A 15 -11.95 26.23 -13.82
CA LEU A 15 -13.08 25.77 -13.00
C LEU A 15 -13.94 26.90 -12.42
N ILE A 16 -13.33 28.07 -12.16
CA ILE A 16 -14.05 29.28 -11.75
C ILE A 16 -14.88 29.83 -12.91
N ASN A 17 -14.30 29.88 -14.11
CA ASN A 17 -14.98 30.37 -15.32
C ASN A 17 -16.12 29.45 -15.80
N GLU A 18 -16.07 28.15 -15.48
CA GLU A 18 -17.12 27.17 -15.80
C GLU A 18 -18.32 27.19 -14.80
N GLY A 19 -18.42 28.21 -13.93
CA GLY A 19 -19.55 28.36 -12.98
C GLY A 19 -19.57 27.34 -11.84
N ASN A 20 -18.50 26.57 -11.67
CA ASN A 20 -18.44 25.44 -10.74
C ASN A 20 -17.83 25.81 -9.37
N LEU A 21 -18.06 27.06 -8.94
CA LEU A 21 -17.52 27.67 -7.71
C LEU A 21 -17.77 26.83 -6.46
N LYS A 22 -18.92 26.16 -6.36
CA LYS A 22 -19.25 25.26 -5.24
C LYS A 22 -18.31 24.07 -5.16
N ASN A 23 -17.93 23.48 -6.30
CA ASN A 23 -16.98 22.36 -6.34
C ASN A 23 -15.53 22.83 -6.13
N VAL A 24 -15.17 24.02 -6.62
CA VAL A 24 -13.88 24.66 -6.31
C VAL A 24 -13.76 24.94 -4.81
N TRP A 25 -14.78 25.55 -4.20
CA TRP A 25 -14.82 25.82 -2.76
C TRP A 25 -14.81 24.53 -1.93
N LYS A 26 -15.58 23.51 -2.31
CA LYS A 26 -15.56 22.20 -1.63
C LYS A 26 -14.20 21.51 -1.72
N ALA A 27 -13.55 21.57 -2.88
CA ALA A 27 -12.20 21.04 -3.07
C ALA A 27 -11.14 21.86 -2.32
N PHE A 28 -11.34 23.18 -2.20
CA PHE A 28 -10.51 24.10 -1.45
C PHE A 28 -10.64 23.86 0.07
N VAL A 29 -11.85 23.82 0.62
CA VAL A 29 -12.12 23.50 2.03
C VAL A 29 -11.60 22.11 2.41
N ARG A 30 -11.81 21.08 1.57
CA ARG A 30 -11.19 19.74 1.78
C ARG A 30 -9.66 19.79 1.81
N ARG A 31 -9.04 20.73 1.08
CA ARG A 31 -7.57 20.91 1.04
C ARG A 31 -7.03 21.80 2.16
N ILE A 32 -7.84 22.67 2.74
CA ILE A 32 -7.46 23.51 3.89
C ILE A 32 -7.35 22.67 5.17
N LYS A 33 -8.18 21.64 5.33
CA LYS A 33 -8.11 20.72 6.47
C LYS A 33 -8.54 19.32 6.02
N SER A 34 -7.58 18.49 5.67
CA SER A 34 -7.80 17.05 5.54
C SER A 34 -6.80 16.28 6.39
N GLU A 35 -7.30 15.19 6.96
CA GLU A 35 -6.50 14.19 7.63
C GLU A 35 -6.76 12.85 6.94
N GLU A 36 -5.69 12.18 6.54
CA GLU A 36 -5.73 10.78 6.12
C GLU A 36 -5.02 9.94 7.17
N VAL A 37 -5.68 8.87 7.60
CA VAL A 37 -5.17 7.93 8.60
C VAL A 37 -4.92 6.60 7.92
N ALA A 38 -3.72 6.05 8.12
CA ALA A 38 -3.33 4.75 7.61
C ALA A 38 -2.67 3.91 8.71
N TYR A 39 -2.96 2.62 8.75
CA TYR A 39 -2.19 1.68 9.54
C TYR A 39 -0.88 1.36 8.82
N GLY A 40 0.23 1.43 9.54
CA GLY A 40 1.47 0.80 9.15
C GLY A 40 1.45 -0.65 9.61
N PHE A 41 1.56 -1.56 8.66
CA PHE A 41 1.62 -3.00 8.86
C PHE A 41 3.08 -3.44 8.86
N LYS A 42 3.44 -4.36 9.75
CA LYS A 42 4.76 -5.01 9.80
C LYS A 42 4.58 -6.51 9.94
N ARG A 43 5.36 -7.27 9.18
CA ARG A 43 5.54 -8.71 9.36
C ARG A 43 7.01 -8.97 9.65
N ASP A 44 7.26 -9.59 10.79
CA ASP A 44 8.55 -10.18 11.11
C ASP A 44 8.72 -11.46 10.29
N LEU A 45 9.88 -11.61 9.64
CA LEU A 45 10.15 -12.75 8.76
C LEU A 45 10.73 -13.95 9.52
N ASP A 46 11.20 -13.76 10.76
CA ASP A 46 11.65 -14.84 11.63
C ASP A 46 10.46 -15.65 12.17
N VAL A 47 9.26 -15.04 12.21
CA VAL A 47 8.03 -15.72 12.62
C VAL A 47 7.34 -16.36 11.41
N ARG A 48 7.26 -17.69 11.44
CA ARG A 48 6.51 -18.47 10.45
C ARG A 48 5.03 -18.53 10.81
N PHE A 49 4.17 -18.39 9.82
CA PHE A 49 2.73 -18.47 9.96
C PHE A 49 2.16 -19.55 9.05
N ALA A 50 1.00 -20.10 9.43
CA ALA A 50 0.27 -20.97 8.53
C ALA A 50 -0.10 -20.23 7.24
N LYS A 51 0.15 -20.86 6.08
CA LYS A 51 -0.13 -20.27 4.77
C LYS A 51 -1.62 -19.92 4.64
N PRO A 52 -1.95 -18.71 4.13
CA PRO A 52 -3.33 -18.34 3.84
C PRO A 52 -3.98 -19.29 2.84
N LYS A 53 -5.28 -19.57 3.03
CA LYS A 53 -6.07 -20.36 2.08
C LYS A 53 -6.48 -19.49 0.90
N THR A 54 -6.50 -20.09 -0.29
CA THR A 54 -7.00 -19.49 -1.52
C THR A 54 -7.78 -20.52 -2.33
N LEU A 55 -8.77 -20.03 -3.09
CA LEU A 55 -9.56 -20.85 -4.01
C LEU A 55 -8.86 -21.07 -5.36
N LEU A 56 -7.70 -20.43 -5.58
CA LEU A 56 -6.94 -20.51 -6.83
C LEU A 56 -5.49 -20.87 -6.52
N LYS A 57 -4.87 -21.70 -7.36
CA LYS A 57 -3.41 -21.83 -7.32
C LYS A 57 -2.80 -20.51 -7.76
N ILE A 58 -1.97 -19.90 -6.90
CA ILE A 58 -1.25 -18.66 -7.18
C ILE A 58 0.25 -18.92 -7.20
N ASN A 59 0.93 -18.47 -8.24
CA ASN A 59 2.39 -18.41 -8.31
C ASN A 59 2.85 -16.96 -8.39
N VAL A 60 4.13 -16.71 -8.09
CA VAL A 60 4.73 -15.36 -8.15
C VAL A 60 5.89 -15.32 -9.14
N ARG A 61 5.89 -14.30 -10.00
CA ARG A 61 7.02 -13.97 -10.86
C ARG A 61 7.28 -12.46 -10.90
N VAL A 62 8.42 -12.07 -11.46
CA VAL A 62 8.68 -10.64 -11.75
C VAL A 62 7.78 -10.20 -12.92
N TYR A 63 7.42 -8.92 -12.90
CA TYR A 63 6.73 -8.25 -14.00
C TYR A 63 7.43 -8.46 -15.34
N GLN A 64 6.63 -8.65 -16.39
CA GLN A 64 7.05 -8.82 -17.78
C GLN A 64 6.28 -7.85 -18.67
N SER A 65 6.88 -7.49 -19.81
CA SER A 65 6.19 -6.69 -20.83
C SER A 65 4.90 -7.42 -21.27
N GLY A 66 3.78 -6.69 -21.33
CA GLY A 66 2.46 -7.23 -21.64
C GLY A 66 1.55 -7.40 -20.42
N ASP A 67 2.10 -7.48 -19.21
CA ASP A 67 1.32 -7.61 -17.97
C ASP A 67 0.41 -6.39 -17.71
N GLU A 68 0.78 -5.22 -18.23
CA GLU A 68 0.00 -3.98 -18.12
C GLU A 68 -1.44 -4.12 -18.64
N HIS A 69 -1.67 -5.02 -19.60
CA HIS A 69 -3.01 -5.25 -20.15
C HIS A 69 -3.99 -5.77 -19.10
N PHE A 70 -3.51 -6.48 -18.08
CA PHE A 70 -4.34 -7.07 -17.02
C PHE A 70 -4.67 -6.08 -15.90
N PHE A 71 -3.95 -4.95 -15.83
CA PHE A 71 -4.06 -3.98 -14.74
C PHE A 71 -4.58 -2.61 -15.20
N LYS A 72 -5.27 -2.55 -16.36
CA LYS A 72 -5.81 -1.30 -16.95
C LYS A 72 -6.70 -0.49 -16.02
N ASP A 73 -7.47 -1.16 -15.17
CA ASP A 73 -8.37 -0.52 -14.22
C ASP A 73 -7.62 0.19 -13.08
N ARG A 74 -6.31 -0.06 -12.95
CA ARG A 74 -5.47 0.58 -11.95
C ARG A 74 -4.85 1.86 -12.51
N LYS A 75 -5.32 2.99 -12.01
CA LYS A 75 -4.60 4.26 -12.16
C LYS A 75 -3.44 4.29 -11.16
N ASN A 76 -2.21 4.37 -11.65
CA ASN A 76 -1.04 4.78 -10.84
C ASN A 76 -0.50 6.11 -11.37
N ASP A 77 0.26 6.83 -10.55
CA ASP A 77 0.82 8.14 -10.91
C ASP A 77 2.12 8.03 -11.73
N GLY A 78 2.52 6.82 -12.12
CA GLY A 78 3.76 6.50 -12.81
C GLY A 78 5.00 6.47 -11.93
N LEU A 79 4.99 7.12 -10.76
CA LEU A 79 6.18 7.25 -9.88
C LEU A 79 6.66 5.89 -9.39
N ILE A 80 5.73 4.97 -9.15
CA ILE A 80 6.03 3.62 -8.71
C ILE A 80 6.88 2.83 -9.73
N ASN A 81 6.82 3.17 -11.01
CA ASN A 81 7.56 2.45 -12.05
C ASN A 81 9.07 2.73 -12.00
N ASP A 82 9.51 3.76 -11.27
CA ASP A 82 10.93 4.08 -11.07
C ASP A 82 11.63 3.18 -10.02
N PHE A 83 10.84 2.37 -9.30
CA PHE A 83 11.32 1.46 -8.27
C PHE A 83 11.61 0.07 -8.84
N LYS A 84 12.61 -0.59 -8.26
CA LYS A 84 12.99 -1.95 -8.62
C LYS A 84 11.87 -2.94 -8.27
N THR A 85 11.86 -4.03 -9.02
CA THR A 85 11.11 -5.27 -8.81
C THR A 85 9.63 -5.12 -8.45
N CYS A 86 8.81 -5.06 -9.50
CA CYS A 86 7.40 -5.38 -9.42
C CYS A 86 7.22 -6.91 -9.47
N TYR A 87 6.50 -7.46 -8.51
CA TYR A 87 6.09 -8.86 -8.51
C TYR A 87 4.63 -8.99 -8.93
N ILE A 88 4.35 -10.06 -9.68
CA ILE A 88 3.05 -10.41 -10.22
C ILE A 88 2.62 -11.75 -9.64
N GLY A 89 1.43 -11.77 -9.05
CA GLY A 89 0.68 -12.99 -8.79
C GLY A 89 0.01 -13.45 -10.08
N VAL A 90 0.23 -14.71 -10.44
CA VAL A 90 -0.38 -15.36 -11.61
C VAL A 90 -1.21 -16.56 -11.15
N THR A 91 -2.34 -16.82 -11.80
CA THR A 91 -3.16 -18.02 -11.55
C THR A 91 -2.44 -19.29 -12.00
N GLY A 92 -3.01 -20.46 -11.69
CA GLY A 92 -2.52 -21.75 -12.20
C GLY A 92 -2.50 -21.85 -13.73
N GLU A 93 -3.32 -21.06 -14.41
CA GLU A 93 -3.39 -20.92 -15.88
C GLU A 93 -2.40 -19.89 -16.43
N GLY A 94 -1.59 -19.27 -15.57
CA GLY A 94 -0.61 -18.25 -15.97
C GLY A 94 -1.18 -16.84 -16.15
N ILE A 95 -2.42 -16.58 -15.75
CA ILE A 95 -3.07 -15.27 -15.93
C ILE A 95 -2.66 -14.31 -14.79
N PRO A 96 -2.09 -13.13 -15.08
CA PRO A 96 -1.84 -12.10 -14.06
C PRO A 96 -3.11 -11.68 -13.33
N CYS A 97 -3.07 -11.73 -12.00
CA CYS A 97 -4.23 -11.49 -11.15
C CYS A 97 -3.97 -10.45 -10.04
N SER A 98 -2.70 -10.25 -9.65
CA SER A 98 -2.33 -9.30 -8.62
C SER A 98 -0.91 -8.79 -8.84
N HIS A 99 -0.58 -7.61 -8.32
CA HIS A 99 0.79 -7.10 -8.34
C HIS A 99 1.11 -6.20 -7.16
N LEU A 100 2.40 -6.06 -6.86
CA LEU A 100 2.95 -5.12 -5.90
C LEU A 100 4.42 -4.84 -6.20
N TRP A 101 4.93 -3.75 -5.63
CA TRP A 101 6.37 -3.46 -5.62
C TRP A 101 6.95 -3.85 -4.29
N LEU A 102 8.13 -4.46 -4.33
CA LEU A 102 8.94 -4.77 -3.16
C LEU A 102 10.18 -3.88 -3.18
N ILE A 103 10.21 -2.89 -2.29
CA ILE A 103 11.18 -1.80 -2.29
C ILE A 103 12.13 -1.99 -1.11
N ASP A 104 13.42 -2.01 -1.38
CA ASP A 104 14.49 -2.15 -0.39
C ASP A 104 15.13 -0.80 -0.01
N ALA A 105 15.94 -0.82 1.06
CA ALA A 105 16.58 0.37 1.61
C ALA A 105 17.56 1.09 0.67
N SER A 106 18.10 0.42 -0.36
CA SER A 106 18.93 1.08 -1.40
C SER A 106 18.14 2.11 -2.21
N GLN A 107 16.81 2.09 -2.11
CA GLN A 107 15.90 2.97 -2.83
C GLN A 107 15.28 4.07 -1.94
N ASN A 108 15.76 4.25 -0.70
CA ASN A 108 15.26 5.28 0.23
C ASN A 108 15.25 6.70 -0.38
N GLU A 109 16.31 7.07 -1.11
CA GLU A 109 16.35 8.38 -1.78
C GLU A 109 15.29 8.52 -2.87
N LYS A 110 15.03 7.44 -3.64
CA LYS A 110 13.93 7.41 -4.62
C LYS A 110 12.58 7.52 -3.91
N LEU A 111 12.40 6.80 -2.81
CA LEU A 111 11.18 6.81 -1.99
C LEU A 111 10.87 8.23 -1.48
N LYS A 112 11.89 8.90 -0.93
CA LYS A 112 11.80 10.28 -0.44
C LYS A 112 11.54 11.28 -1.57
N LYS A 113 12.17 11.09 -2.74
CA LYS A 113 11.93 11.95 -3.92
C LYS A 113 10.50 11.80 -4.47
N ALA A 114 9.98 10.58 -4.52
CA ALA A 114 8.65 10.28 -5.05
C ALA A 114 7.53 10.73 -4.10
N TRP A 115 7.61 10.38 -2.82
CA TRP A 115 6.51 10.58 -1.87
C TRP A 115 6.85 11.44 -0.65
N GLY A 116 8.07 11.95 -0.53
CA GLY A 116 8.54 12.70 0.64
C GLY A 116 8.47 11.84 1.90
N ASN A 117 8.06 12.43 3.02
CA ASN A 117 7.97 11.75 4.32
C ASN A 117 6.72 10.85 4.47
N THR A 118 6.14 10.37 3.36
CA THR A 118 4.93 9.54 3.39
C THR A 118 5.21 8.14 3.94
N PHE A 119 6.46 7.68 3.82
CA PHE A 119 6.94 6.42 4.36
C PHE A 119 8.12 6.70 5.30
N PRO A 120 8.35 5.84 6.32
CA PRO A 120 9.57 5.91 7.10
C PRO A 120 10.79 5.58 6.21
N THR A 121 11.98 6.02 6.63
CA THR A 121 13.23 5.54 6.04
C THR A 121 13.41 4.07 6.41
N LEU A 122 13.62 3.21 5.42
CA LEU A 122 13.78 1.77 5.63
C LEU A 122 15.14 1.45 6.24
N GLY A 123 15.16 0.58 7.25
CA GLY A 123 16.38 -0.08 7.72
C GLY A 123 16.99 -1.00 6.65
N LYS A 124 18.29 -1.34 6.77
CA LYS A 124 19.00 -2.16 5.77
C LYS A 124 18.37 -3.55 5.57
N ASP A 125 17.68 -4.04 6.58
CA ASP A 125 16.99 -5.33 6.66
C ASP A 125 15.45 -5.19 6.60
N GLU A 126 14.94 -4.03 6.19
CA GLU A 126 13.51 -3.78 6.01
C GLU A 126 13.17 -3.61 4.52
N LEU A 127 12.03 -4.16 4.13
CA LEU A 127 11.44 -3.96 2.81
C LEU A 127 10.08 -3.28 2.94
N LEU A 128 9.71 -2.49 1.96
CA LEU A 128 8.38 -1.91 1.80
C LEU A 128 7.62 -2.63 0.69
N VAL A 129 6.45 -3.16 1.02
CA VAL A 129 5.43 -3.52 0.03
C VAL A 129 4.59 -2.30 -0.25
N GLU A 130 4.53 -1.89 -1.51
CA GLU A 130 3.76 -0.71 -1.91
C GLU A 130 3.03 -0.96 -3.23
N ASN A 131 2.01 -0.15 -3.48
CA ASN A 131 1.22 -0.20 -4.70
C ASN A 131 0.72 -1.64 -4.92
N VAL A 132 0.07 -2.20 -3.91
CA VAL A 132 -0.60 -3.50 -4.01
C VAL A 132 -1.89 -3.36 -4.80
N TYR A 133 -2.19 -4.30 -5.69
CA TYR A 133 -3.48 -4.39 -6.36
C TYR A 133 -3.82 -5.82 -6.77
N THR A 134 -5.11 -6.15 -6.67
CA THR A 134 -5.69 -7.39 -7.20
C THR A 134 -6.81 -7.01 -8.16
N VAL A 135 -6.81 -7.62 -9.34
CA VAL A 135 -7.83 -7.41 -10.37
C VAL A 135 -9.20 -7.77 -9.80
N PRO A 136 -10.27 -6.98 -10.03
CA PRO A 136 -11.56 -7.11 -9.34
C PRO A 136 -12.14 -8.53 -9.34
N LYS A 137 -12.09 -9.23 -10.47
CA LYS A 137 -12.63 -10.61 -10.61
C LYS A 137 -11.95 -11.66 -9.73
N TYR A 138 -10.75 -11.37 -9.21
CA TYR A 138 -10.01 -12.29 -8.32
C TYR A 138 -10.07 -11.89 -6.84
N ARG A 139 -10.79 -10.81 -6.49
CA ARG A 139 -10.97 -10.39 -5.10
C ARG A 139 -11.91 -11.35 -4.37
N GLY A 140 -11.68 -11.53 -3.08
CA GLY A 140 -12.47 -12.48 -2.25
C GLY A 140 -12.04 -13.94 -2.38
N LEU A 141 -11.19 -14.30 -3.35
CA LEU A 141 -10.74 -15.68 -3.57
C LEU A 141 -9.46 -16.06 -2.79
N GLY A 142 -9.05 -15.23 -1.82
CA GLY A 142 -7.82 -15.42 -1.04
C GLY A 142 -6.52 -15.14 -1.80
N VAL A 143 -6.59 -14.56 -3.00
CA VAL A 143 -5.41 -14.27 -3.85
C VAL A 143 -4.42 -13.34 -3.14
N PHE A 144 -4.89 -12.20 -2.66
CA PHE A 144 -4.02 -11.19 -2.05
C PHE A 144 -3.23 -11.69 -0.83
N PRO A 145 -3.84 -12.28 0.22
CA PRO A 145 -3.08 -12.77 1.37
C PRO A 145 -2.11 -13.90 0.99
N THR A 146 -2.50 -14.80 0.09
CA THR A 146 -1.62 -15.87 -0.41
C THR A 146 -0.45 -15.31 -1.22
N PHE A 147 -0.69 -14.25 -1.99
CA PHE A 147 0.35 -13.56 -2.75
C PHE A 147 1.34 -12.86 -1.81
N LEU A 148 0.87 -12.15 -0.78
CA LEU A 148 1.74 -11.55 0.25
C LEU A 148 2.61 -12.58 0.96
N ASP A 149 2.06 -13.75 1.29
CA ASP A 149 2.81 -14.82 1.93
C ASP A 149 3.96 -15.35 1.04
N GLN A 150 3.73 -15.46 -0.27
CA GLN A 150 4.81 -15.80 -1.22
C GLN A 150 5.83 -14.66 -1.39
N ILE A 151 5.42 -13.40 -1.23
CA ILE A 151 6.35 -12.26 -1.23
C ILE A 151 7.26 -12.25 0.00
N VAL A 152 6.76 -12.75 1.14
CA VAL A 152 7.59 -12.94 2.33
C VAL A 152 8.75 -13.89 2.04
N GLU A 153 8.53 -14.97 1.30
CA GLU A 153 9.61 -15.86 0.84
C GLU A 153 10.65 -15.12 -0.02
N LYS A 154 10.21 -14.21 -0.88
CA LYS A 154 11.13 -13.35 -1.65
C LYS A 154 11.90 -12.37 -0.76
N GLY A 155 11.23 -11.79 0.24
CA GLY A 155 11.88 -10.89 1.20
C GLY A 155 12.96 -11.60 2.03
N MET A 156 12.68 -12.81 2.50
CA MET A 156 13.66 -13.64 3.21
C MET A 156 14.88 -13.98 2.34
N ALA A 157 14.66 -14.32 1.07
CA ALA A 157 15.74 -14.59 0.12
C ALA A 157 16.62 -13.35 -0.16
N LEU A 158 16.10 -12.15 0.08
CA LEU A 158 16.85 -10.88 -0.01
C LEU A 158 17.55 -10.50 1.30
N GLY A 159 17.47 -11.33 2.35
CA GLY A 159 18.08 -11.08 3.66
C GLY A 159 17.32 -10.08 4.53
N ALA A 160 16.05 -9.79 4.22
CA ALA A 160 15.24 -8.92 5.06
C ALA A 160 14.80 -9.63 6.35
N LYS A 161 14.72 -8.87 7.44
CA LYS A 161 14.14 -9.32 8.72
C LYS A 161 12.68 -8.92 8.85
N SER A 162 12.25 -7.87 8.15
CA SER A 162 10.84 -7.49 8.18
C SER A 162 10.36 -6.85 6.88
N ILE A 163 9.06 -6.96 6.65
CA ILE A 163 8.37 -6.27 5.57
C ILE A 163 7.34 -5.34 6.20
N ILE A 164 7.32 -4.10 5.75
CA ILE A 164 6.32 -3.11 6.12
C ILE A 164 5.42 -2.75 4.93
N SER A 165 4.23 -2.22 5.21
CA SER A 165 3.31 -1.66 4.23
C SER A 165 2.41 -0.63 4.91
N PHE A 166 1.78 0.26 4.15
CA PHE A 166 0.79 1.19 4.68
C PHE A 166 -0.55 1.04 3.96
N GLY A 167 -1.63 1.01 4.72
CA GLY A 167 -2.99 0.90 4.20
C GLY A 167 -3.94 1.86 4.89
N GLU A 168 -4.86 2.46 4.15
CA GLU A 168 -5.87 3.36 4.72
C GLU A 168 -6.67 2.66 5.82
N ALA A 169 -6.85 3.32 6.96
CA ALA A 169 -7.50 2.73 8.13
C ALA A 169 -8.98 2.38 7.88
N SER A 170 -9.62 3.08 6.93
CA SER A 170 -10.98 2.82 6.46
C SER A 170 -11.08 1.57 5.56
N ASN A 171 -9.97 1.07 5.01
CA ASN A 171 -9.95 -0.09 4.13
C ASN A 171 -9.88 -1.39 4.95
N VAL A 172 -11.04 -1.80 5.44
CA VAL A 172 -11.18 -3.01 6.28
C VAL A 172 -10.71 -4.27 5.56
N ASN A 173 -10.98 -4.40 4.25
CA ASN A 173 -10.59 -5.59 3.48
C ASN A 173 -9.07 -5.72 3.33
N MET A 174 -8.38 -4.60 3.15
CA MET A 174 -6.91 -4.56 3.15
C MET A 174 -6.36 -4.98 4.51
N SER A 175 -6.90 -4.42 5.61
CA SER A 175 -6.51 -4.77 6.98
C SER A 175 -6.69 -6.26 7.28
N ARG A 176 -7.82 -6.84 6.88
CA ARG A 176 -8.08 -8.29 6.99
C ARG A 176 -7.06 -9.12 6.21
N SER A 177 -6.74 -8.70 4.98
CA SER A 177 -5.81 -9.44 4.11
C SER A 177 -4.38 -9.41 4.66
N PHE A 178 -3.91 -8.25 5.13
CA PHE A 178 -2.61 -8.14 5.80
C PHE A 178 -2.56 -9.02 7.05
N THR A 179 -3.59 -8.94 7.90
CA THR A 179 -3.70 -9.75 9.12
C THR A 179 -3.69 -11.25 8.83
N TYR A 180 -4.38 -11.66 7.76
CA TYR A 180 -4.42 -13.05 7.33
C TYR A 180 -3.09 -13.54 6.76
N ALA A 181 -2.32 -12.64 6.15
CA ALA A 181 -0.95 -12.88 5.75
C ALA A 181 0.07 -12.64 6.89
N GLY A 182 -0.33 -12.60 8.16
CA GLY A 182 0.60 -12.51 9.31
C GLY A 182 1.21 -11.13 9.57
N PHE A 183 0.77 -10.09 8.86
CA PHE A 183 1.15 -8.72 9.20
C PHE A 183 0.32 -8.19 10.37
N GLN A 184 0.94 -7.41 11.24
CA GLN A 184 0.26 -6.73 12.35
C GLN A 184 0.43 -5.22 12.23
N PRO A 185 -0.56 -4.42 12.68
CA PRO A 185 -0.37 -2.98 12.77
C PRO A 185 0.70 -2.69 13.84
N TYR A 186 1.68 -1.84 13.52
CA TYR A 186 2.74 -1.44 14.45
C TYR A 186 2.80 0.08 14.68
N VAL A 187 2.21 0.86 13.77
CA VAL A 187 2.18 2.32 13.84
C VAL A 187 0.94 2.86 13.12
N VAL A 188 0.50 4.07 13.48
CA VAL A 188 -0.48 4.85 12.72
C VAL A 188 0.23 5.99 12.01
N ARG A 189 -0.02 6.13 10.71
CA ARG A 189 0.41 7.27 9.91
C ARG A 189 -0.73 8.27 9.78
N ARG A 190 -0.53 9.49 10.26
CA ARG A 190 -1.43 10.62 10.05
C ARG A 190 -0.83 11.60 9.05
N LYS A 191 -1.52 11.80 7.93
CA LYS A 191 -1.16 12.79 6.91
C LYS A 191 -2.15 13.95 6.99
N LYS A 192 -1.69 15.09 7.49
CA LYS A 192 -2.48 16.32 7.61
C LYS A 192 -2.10 17.31 6.51
N TRP A 193 -3.09 17.93 5.91
CA TRP A 193 -2.92 19.11 5.06
C TRP A 193 -3.51 20.31 5.75
N PHE A 194 -2.69 21.35 5.93
CA PHE A 194 -3.11 22.67 6.39
C PHE A 194 -2.45 23.74 5.53
N LEU A 195 -3.22 24.60 4.87
CA LEU A 195 -2.72 25.65 3.97
C LEU A 195 -1.64 25.14 2.99
N PHE A 196 -1.86 23.97 2.37
CA PHE A 196 -0.92 23.29 1.46
C PHE A 196 0.39 22.77 2.10
N CYS A 197 0.58 22.95 3.40
CA CYS A 197 1.63 22.28 4.15
C CYS A 197 1.17 20.86 4.48
N LYS A 198 1.86 19.87 3.91
CA LYS A 198 1.68 18.45 4.23
C LYS A 198 2.55 18.10 5.45
N SER A 199 1.91 17.71 6.54
CA SER A 199 2.57 17.08 7.69
C SER A 199 2.29 15.58 7.69
N VAL A 200 3.32 14.78 7.89
CA VAL A 200 3.18 13.32 8.10
C VAL A 200 3.78 12.98 9.45
N LYS A 201 3.03 12.28 10.28
CA LYS A 201 3.47 11.76 11.57
C LYS A 201 3.24 10.26 11.63
N PHE A 202 4.16 9.56 12.30
CA PHE A 202 4.07 8.15 12.63
C PHE A 202 3.95 8.05 14.15
N GLU A 203 2.83 7.54 14.63
CA GLU A 203 2.46 7.54 16.04
C GLU A 203 2.21 6.09 16.50
N LYS A 204 2.52 5.78 17.76
CA LYS A 204 2.13 4.48 18.34
C LYS A 204 0.61 4.33 18.26
N LEU A 205 0.14 3.11 17.99
CA LEU A 205 -1.29 2.81 18.05
C LEU A 205 -1.81 3.01 19.47
N THR A 206 -2.93 3.71 19.60
CA THR A 206 -3.65 3.77 20.88
C THR A 206 -4.42 2.47 21.12
N GLU A 207 -4.85 2.23 22.37
CA GLU A 207 -5.70 1.09 22.69
C GLU A 207 -7.03 1.12 21.92
N GLU A 208 -7.60 2.31 21.73
CA GLU A 208 -8.82 2.50 20.95
C GLU A 208 -8.63 2.14 19.47
N GLU A 209 -7.52 2.54 18.87
CA GLU A 209 -7.18 2.19 17.49
C GLU A 209 -6.94 0.69 17.32
N MET A 210 -6.22 0.08 18.28
CA MET A 210 -6.06 -1.38 18.30
C MET A 210 -7.40 -2.10 18.47
N LYS A 211 -8.30 -1.60 19.33
CA LYS A 211 -9.65 -2.16 19.50
C LYS A 211 -10.48 -2.03 18.21
N ALA A 212 -10.44 -0.87 17.57
CA ALA A 212 -11.12 -0.62 16.30
C ALA A 212 -10.57 -1.53 15.18
N PHE A 213 -9.25 -1.70 15.10
CA PHE A 213 -8.61 -2.62 14.18
C PHE A 213 -9.03 -4.08 14.43
N ASN A 214 -8.97 -4.52 15.68
CA ASN A 214 -9.27 -5.90 16.07
C ASN A 214 -10.74 -6.27 15.85
N LYS A 215 -11.66 -5.32 15.97
CA LYS A 215 -13.10 -5.51 15.71
C LYS A 215 -13.37 -6.20 14.37
N TYR A 216 -12.54 -5.96 13.35
CA TYR A 216 -12.76 -6.51 12.01
C TYR A 216 -11.71 -7.54 11.58
N THR A 217 -10.63 -7.71 12.33
CA THR A 217 -9.45 -8.49 11.92
C THR A 217 -9.12 -9.66 12.86
N ALA A 218 -9.69 -9.73 14.07
CA ALA A 218 -9.36 -10.77 15.05
C ALA A 218 -9.55 -12.19 14.49
N ALA A 219 -10.64 -12.44 13.76
CA ALA A 219 -10.93 -13.73 13.13
C ALA A 219 -9.97 -14.11 11.98
N TYR A 220 -9.19 -13.15 11.48
CA TYR A 220 -8.28 -13.32 10.36
C TYR A 220 -6.82 -13.44 10.81
N ARG A 221 -6.52 -13.38 12.11
CA ARG A 221 -5.12 -13.46 12.59
C ARG A 221 -4.48 -14.76 12.15
N ALA A 222 -3.39 -14.65 11.40
CA ALA A 222 -2.57 -15.79 11.07
C ALA A 222 -2.04 -16.44 12.36
N LYS A 223 -2.08 -17.77 12.41
CA LYS A 223 -1.55 -18.53 13.54
C LYS A 223 -0.05 -18.74 13.31
N PRO A 224 0.82 -18.34 14.27
CA PRO A 224 2.22 -18.72 14.24
C PRO A 224 2.32 -20.25 14.18
N LEU A 225 3.24 -20.77 13.39
CA LEU A 225 3.60 -22.17 13.45
C LEU A 225 4.49 -22.34 14.68
N SER A 226 4.15 -23.30 15.55
CA SER A 226 5.05 -23.72 16.63
C SER A 226 6.38 -24.12 16.02
N VAL A 227 7.47 -23.54 16.53
CA VAL A 227 8.83 -24.00 16.24
C VAL A 227 9.05 -25.35 16.91
#